data_AF-A0AAN8B0D3-F1
#
_entry.id   AF-A0AAN8B0D3-F1
#
_cell.length_a   1.000
_cell.length_b   1.000
_cell.length_c   1.000
_cell.angle_alpha   90.00
_cell.angle_beta   90.00
_cell.angle_gamma   90.00
#
_symmetry.space_group_name_H-M   'P 1'
#
loop_
_entity.id
_entity.type
_entity.pdbx_description
1 polymer ?
#
loop_
_entity_poly.entity_id
_entity_poly.type
_entity_poly.pdbx_seq_one_letter_code
_entity_poly.pdbx_strand_id
1 'polypeptide(L)'
;MIDERLKNNQEVGTDITFEVSLKQHICGDAARRFQKMHEDFIQKKDPYRCLNKNKGKFLADFKDVFHNVDQCQKKAEEFTDRCLKPAVEDFVNRSLGPDIIGEMRTSEEFSTRTSFQYSVLLDLLSKDDFKKYQSFISSYEKYVKKWIFNKIVRHFSNGSTTFEEQHLQSCVNSINNAIQKAKTEKCDNLKSFVEVVCQKLVDKLVISQDALGAFMILNNADQEQFARWLTECVTEMAQPLREKFKKTDIQTKLQSLHVNPQNELFNTLIGCGKQCPFCKAPCEAGGTAHTEHFTSLHRPQALGRYRRSATQKLCINICSSSVNSDISFHCRDTNDQWHPYKRYREIYPDWKIPPDASLQASDYWKYVLAKFNDEFAAEYNAKPADIPEAWKEITKEKAEASFKETFLIK
;
A
#
# COMPACT_ATOMS: atom_id res chain seq x y z
N MET A 1 19.02 -13.39 -9.36
CA MET A 1 18.27 -12.55 -8.40
C MET A 1 19.13 -11.73 -7.43
N ILE A 2 20.00 -12.30 -6.58
CA ILE A 2 20.91 -11.49 -5.73
C ILE A 2 22.00 -10.80 -6.57
N ASP A 3 22.62 -11.55 -7.48
CA ASP A 3 23.64 -11.02 -8.40
C ASP A 3 23.09 -9.91 -9.33
N GLU A 4 21.79 -9.94 -9.65
CA GLU A 4 21.13 -8.89 -10.44
C GLU A 4 20.81 -7.65 -9.59
N ARG A 5 20.42 -7.83 -8.33
CA ARG A 5 20.15 -6.72 -7.39
C ARG A 5 21.43 -6.04 -6.89
N LEU A 6 22.54 -6.77 -6.81
CA LEU A 6 23.87 -6.21 -6.53
C LEU A 6 24.36 -5.37 -7.71
N LYS A 7 24.16 -5.83 -8.96
CA LYS A 7 24.45 -5.04 -10.16
C LYS A 7 23.67 -3.72 -10.25
N ASN A 8 22.48 -3.66 -9.64
CA ASN A 8 21.64 -2.44 -9.61
C ASN A 8 22.05 -1.41 -8.54
N ASN A 9 22.98 -1.73 -7.63
CA ASN A 9 23.54 -0.81 -6.63
C ASN A 9 25.01 -0.49 -6.95
N GLN A 10 25.25 0.25 -8.05
CA GLN A 10 26.61 0.61 -8.51
C GLN A 10 27.39 1.54 -7.56
N GLU A 11 26.78 2.03 -6.48
CA GLU A 11 27.41 2.94 -5.51
C GLU A 11 28.26 2.22 -4.45
N VAL A 12 28.16 0.89 -4.31
CA VAL A 12 28.97 0.11 -3.36
C VAL A 12 30.10 -0.57 -4.14
N GLY A 13 31.36 -0.17 -3.91
CA GLY A 13 32.51 -0.84 -4.50
C GLY A 13 32.58 -2.31 -4.06
N THR A 14 32.04 -3.21 -4.89
CA THR A 14 31.97 -4.64 -4.59
C THR A 14 33.19 -5.34 -5.17
N ASP A 15 34.23 -5.53 -4.35
CA ASP A 15 35.29 -6.48 -4.70
C ASP A 15 34.81 -7.93 -4.47
N ILE A 16 35.58 -8.91 -4.98
CA ILE A 16 35.24 -10.34 -4.83
C ILE A 16 35.14 -10.73 -3.35
N THR A 17 35.92 -10.12 -2.48
CA THR A 17 35.94 -10.37 -1.04
C THR A 17 34.62 -9.97 -0.38
N PHE A 18 34.07 -8.82 -0.76
CA PHE A 18 32.77 -8.33 -0.31
C PHE A 18 31.64 -9.25 -0.79
N GLU A 19 31.68 -9.67 -2.05
CA GLU A 19 30.69 -10.59 -2.62
C GLU A 19 30.69 -11.95 -1.90
N VAL A 20 31.88 -12.53 -1.66
CA VAL A 20 32.03 -13.79 -0.92
C VAL A 20 31.52 -13.63 0.52
N SER A 21 31.90 -12.55 1.21
CA SER A 21 31.48 -12.28 2.58
C SER A 21 29.96 -12.11 2.69
N LEU A 22 29.35 -11.39 1.74
CA LEU A 22 27.90 -11.21 1.68
C LEU A 22 27.18 -12.52 1.40
N LYS A 23 27.67 -13.33 0.44
CA LYS A 23 27.10 -14.65 0.15
C LYS A 23 27.20 -15.57 1.37
N GLN A 24 28.34 -15.61 2.06
CA GLN A 24 28.51 -16.37 3.29
C GLN A 24 27.57 -15.90 4.40
N HIS A 25 27.39 -14.59 4.59
CA HIS A 25 26.46 -14.04 5.56
C HIS A 25 25.01 -14.47 5.26
N ILE A 26 24.58 -14.31 4.00
CA ILE A 26 23.24 -14.68 3.55
C ILE A 26 23.01 -16.19 3.67
N CYS A 27 23.94 -17.00 3.15
CA CYS A 27 23.86 -18.46 3.24
C CYS A 27 23.91 -18.94 4.70
N GLY A 28 24.71 -18.30 5.55
CA GLY A 28 24.77 -18.60 6.98
C GLY A 28 23.48 -18.26 7.71
N ASP A 29 22.78 -17.18 7.36
CA ASP A 29 21.44 -16.88 7.88
C ASP A 29 20.37 -17.83 7.33
N ALA A 30 20.38 -18.06 6.01
CA ALA A 30 19.45 -18.95 5.33
C ALA A 30 19.56 -20.39 5.83
N ALA A 31 20.77 -20.92 5.98
CA ALA A 31 21.00 -22.28 6.50
C ALA A 31 20.43 -22.44 7.92
N ARG A 32 20.64 -21.46 8.81
CA ARG A 32 20.05 -21.47 10.16
C ARG A 32 18.52 -21.43 10.12
N ARG A 33 17.93 -20.62 9.22
CA ARG A 33 16.47 -20.58 9.03
C ARG A 33 15.93 -21.90 8.48
N PHE A 34 16.57 -22.48 7.48
CA PHE A 34 16.16 -23.76 6.90
C PHE A 34 16.31 -24.91 7.91
N GLN A 35 17.40 -24.93 8.68
CA GLN A 35 17.59 -25.90 9.75
C GLN A 35 16.46 -25.78 10.78
N LYS A 36 16.13 -24.56 11.21
CA LYS A 36 14.99 -24.33 12.12
C LYS A 36 13.68 -24.78 11.51
N MET A 37 13.40 -24.46 10.24
CA MET A 37 12.19 -24.91 9.54
C MET A 37 12.13 -26.44 9.47
N HIS A 38 13.26 -27.11 9.24
CA HIS A 38 13.36 -28.56 9.20
C HIS A 38 13.12 -29.20 10.57
N GLU A 39 13.74 -28.66 11.61
CA GLU A 39 13.53 -29.08 13.00
C GLU A 39 12.07 -28.87 13.42
N ASP A 40 11.48 -27.70 13.13
CA ASP A 40 10.08 -27.40 13.38
C ASP A 40 9.16 -28.37 12.63
N PHE A 41 9.49 -28.74 11.39
CA PHE A 41 8.76 -29.74 10.61
C PHE A 41 8.81 -31.12 11.27
N ILE A 42 10.01 -31.60 11.65
CA ILE A 42 10.18 -32.88 12.35
C ILE A 42 9.37 -32.88 13.65
N GLN A 43 9.52 -31.83 14.47
CA GLN A 43 8.81 -31.73 15.75
C GLN A 43 7.29 -31.70 15.59
N LYS A 44 6.79 -31.06 14.52
CA LYS A 44 5.35 -30.97 14.22
C LYS A 44 4.79 -32.27 13.66
N LYS A 45 5.60 -33.05 12.95
CA LYS A 45 5.22 -34.34 12.35
C LYS A 45 5.52 -35.55 13.24
N ASP A 46 6.23 -35.36 14.35
CA ASP A 46 6.45 -36.41 15.35
C ASP A 46 5.12 -37.03 15.82
N PRO A 47 4.89 -38.34 15.60
CA PRO A 47 3.61 -38.98 15.91
C PRO A 47 3.23 -38.90 17.38
N TYR A 48 4.20 -39.02 18.30
CA TYR A 48 3.95 -38.98 19.73
C TYR A 48 3.50 -37.59 20.20
N ARG A 49 4.20 -36.54 19.76
CA ARG A 49 3.82 -35.14 20.02
C ARG A 49 2.49 -34.79 19.36
N CYS A 50 2.24 -35.25 18.14
CA CYS A 50 0.96 -35.05 17.46
C CYS A 50 -0.19 -35.71 18.24
N LEU A 51 0.01 -36.95 18.70
CA LEU A 51 -0.95 -37.68 19.53
C LEU A 51 -1.23 -36.92 20.85
N ASN A 52 -0.18 -36.53 21.57
CA ASN A 52 -0.33 -35.79 22.83
C ASN A 52 -0.99 -34.42 22.63
N LYS A 53 -0.63 -33.69 21.57
CA LYS A 53 -1.23 -32.40 21.23
C LYS A 53 -2.73 -32.53 20.92
N ASN A 54 -3.15 -33.61 20.28
CA ASN A 54 -4.54 -33.85 19.90
C ASN A 54 -5.30 -34.74 20.88
N LYS A 55 -4.70 -35.16 22.01
CA LYS A 55 -5.29 -36.10 22.98
C LYS A 55 -6.68 -35.69 23.45
N GLY A 56 -6.86 -34.40 23.75
CA GLY A 56 -8.17 -33.85 24.14
C GLY A 56 -9.21 -33.97 23.02
N LYS A 57 -8.80 -33.82 21.76
CA LYS A 57 -9.67 -34.00 20.59
C LYS A 57 -10.06 -35.46 20.44
N PHE A 58 -9.11 -36.39 20.54
CA PHE A 58 -9.42 -37.82 20.49
C PHE A 58 -10.39 -38.26 21.58
N LEU A 59 -10.22 -37.72 22.79
CA LEU A 59 -11.14 -37.99 23.89
C LEU A 59 -12.54 -37.42 23.60
N ALA A 60 -12.64 -36.22 23.03
CA ALA A 60 -13.92 -35.63 22.65
C ALA A 60 -14.60 -36.46 21.53
N ASP A 61 -13.87 -36.80 20.47
CA ASP A 61 -14.39 -37.63 19.38
C ASP A 61 -14.84 -39.01 19.91
N PHE A 62 -14.09 -39.61 20.83
CA PHE A 62 -14.47 -40.87 21.48
C PHE A 62 -15.74 -40.75 22.33
N LYS A 63 -15.93 -39.63 23.06
CA LYS A 63 -17.15 -39.40 23.83
C LYS A 63 -18.36 -39.27 22.92
N ASP A 64 -18.22 -38.59 21.79
CA ASP A 64 -19.32 -38.37 20.85
C ASP A 64 -19.73 -39.66 20.13
N VAL A 65 -18.74 -40.36 19.58
CA VAL A 65 -18.54 -41.81 19.69
C VAL A 65 -19.58 -42.56 20.53
N PHE A 66 -19.23 -42.64 21.81
CA PHE A 66 -19.89 -43.37 22.86
C PHE A 66 -21.34 -42.93 23.13
N HIS A 67 -21.65 -41.63 22.98
CA HIS A 67 -22.99 -41.09 23.21
C HIS A 67 -23.89 -41.11 21.96
N ASN A 68 -23.45 -41.71 20.85
CA ASN A 68 -24.18 -41.77 19.57
C ASN A 68 -24.59 -40.39 19.02
N VAL A 69 -23.73 -39.38 19.19
CA VAL A 69 -23.91 -38.06 18.56
C VAL A 69 -23.83 -38.20 17.03
N ASP A 70 -24.63 -37.43 16.28
CA ASP A 70 -24.56 -37.41 14.81
C ASP A 70 -23.15 -36.98 14.35
N GLN A 71 -22.37 -37.98 13.93
CA GLN A 71 -20.98 -37.80 13.53
C GLN A 71 -20.87 -37.02 12.20
N CYS A 72 -21.88 -37.06 11.34
CA CYS A 72 -21.91 -36.30 10.10
C CYS A 72 -22.07 -34.81 10.42
N GLN A 73 -23.00 -34.47 11.32
CA GLN A 73 -23.21 -33.09 11.77
C GLN A 73 -21.96 -32.51 12.42
N LYS A 74 -21.43 -33.18 13.45
CA LYS A 74 -20.27 -32.67 14.17
C LYS A 74 -19.04 -32.48 13.28
N LYS A 75 -18.79 -33.41 12.36
CA LYS A 75 -17.68 -33.26 11.42
C LYS A 75 -17.93 -32.13 10.43
N ALA A 76 -19.15 -31.95 9.95
CA ALA A 76 -19.49 -30.81 9.09
C ALA A 76 -19.22 -29.47 9.81
N GLU A 77 -19.60 -29.36 11.09
CA GLU A 77 -19.30 -28.20 11.94
C GLU A 77 -17.79 -27.99 12.10
N GLU A 78 -17.03 -29.03 12.46
CA GLU A 78 -15.59 -28.94 12.61
C GLU A 78 -14.86 -28.50 11.33
N PHE A 79 -15.25 -29.07 10.19
CA PHE A 79 -14.67 -28.70 8.90
C PHE A 79 -14.99 -27.25 8.55
N THR A 80 -16.24 -26.83 8.78
CA THR A 80 -16.68 -25.46 8.54
C THR A 80 -15.91 -24.48 9.40
N ASP A 81 -15.88 -24.66 10.72
CA ASP A 81 -15.29 -23.69 11.64
C ASP A 81 -13.77 -23.65 11.59
N ARG A 82 -13.10 -24.79 11.37
CA ARG A 82 -11.63 -24.86 11.42
C ARG A 82 -10.96 -24.69 10.07
N CYS A 83 -11.67 -24.97 8.98
CA CYS A 83 -11.08 -24.98 7.63
C CYS A 83 -11.73 -23.91 6.74
N LEU A 84 -13.05 -23.98 6.53
CA LEU A 84 -13.73 -23.12 5.58
C LEU A 84 -13.84 -21.66 6.07
N LYS A 85 -14.31 -21.45 7.29
CA LYS A 85 -14.53 -20.12 7.87
C LYS A 85 -13.26 -19.25 7.89
N PRO A 86 -12.09 -19.75 8.36
CA PRO A 86 -10.85 -18.98 8.27
C PRO A 86 -10.41 -18.72 6.83
N ALA A 87 -10.59 -19.68 5.92
CA ALA A 87 -10.22 -19.52 4.52
C ALA A 87 -11.10 -18.48 3.79
N VAL A 88 -12.40 -18.45 4.09
CA VAL A 88 -13.34 -17.43 3.59
C VAL A 88 -12.97 -16.06 4.15
N GLU A 89 -12.70 -15.96 5.44
CA GLU A 89 -12.29 -14.69 6.06
C GLU A 89 -11.00 -14.13 5.44
N ASP A 90 -10.00 -14.99 5.28
CA ASP A 90 -8.74 -14.63 4.63
C ASP A 90 -8.93 -14.20 3.16
N PHE A 91 -9.74 -14.93 2.38
CA PHE A 91 -10.07 -14.56 1.00
C PHE A 91 -10.73 -13.18 0.90
N VAL A 92 -11.76 -12.92 1.73
CA VAL A 92 -12.45 -11.64 1.76
C VAL A 92 -11.45 -10.52 2.07
N ASN A 93 -10.65 -10.65 3.13
CA ASN A 93 -9.67 -9.65 3.53
C ASN A 93 -8.59 -9.40 2.46
N ARG A 94 -8.15 -10.43 1.73
CA ARG A 94 -7.18 -10.28 0.62
C ARG A 94 -7.79 -9.56 -0.58
N SER A 95 -9.09 -9.72 -0.82
CA SER A 95 -9.79 -9.13 -1.96
C SER A 95 -10.10 -7.64 -1.77
N LEU A 96 -10.31 -7.22 -0.52
CA LEU A 96 -10.68 -5.84 -0.20
C LEU A 96 -9.67 -4.77 -0.66
N GLY A 97 -8.37 -5.06 -0.61
CA GLY A 97 -7.34 -4.11 -1.05
C GLY A 97 -7.53 -3.69 -2.52
N PRO A 98 -7.50 -4.66 -3.46
CA PRO A 98 -7.84 -4.42 -4.86
C PRO A 98 -9.19 -3.74 -5.09
N ASP A 99 -10.25 -4.15 -4.39
CA ASP A 99 -11.58 -3.55 -4.58
C ASP A 99 -11.62 -2.07 -4.18
N ILE A 100 -11.02 -1.73 -3.05
CA ILE A 100 -10.91 -0.33 -2.58
C ILE A 100 -10.12 0.50 -3.60
N ILE A 101 -9.02 -0.03 -4.12
CA ILE A 101 -8.23 0.66 -5.15
C ILE A 101 -9.11 0.90 -6.39
N GLY A 102 -9.79 -0.15 -6.88
CA GLY A 102 -10.67 -0.07 -8.04
C GLY A 102 -11.80 0.95 -7.87
N GLU A 103 -12.47 0.94 -6.71
CA GLU A 103 -13.53 1.88 -6.38
C GLU A 103 -13.02 3.33 -6.33
N MET A 104 -11.90 3.58 -5.63
CA MET A 104 -11.34 4.93 -5.56
C MET A 104 -10.97 5.45 -6.95
N ARG A 105 -10.48 4.58 -7.86
CA ARG A 105 -10.14 4.93 -9.24
C ARG A 105 -11.33 5.36 -10.10
N THR A 106 -12.56 5.06 -9.69
CA THR A 106 -13.76 5.56 -10.37
C THR A 106 -14.00 7.05 -10.11
N SER A 107 -13.44 7.59 -9.01
CA SER A 107 -13.50 9.01 -8.69
C SER A 107 -12.56 9.80 -9.60
N GLU A 108 -13.03 10.96 -10.07
CA GLU A 108 -12.25 11.88 -10.89
C GLU A 108 -10.91 12.25 -10.23
N GLU A 109 -10.89 12.43 -8.90
CA GLU A 109 -9.70 12.78 -8.12
C GLU A 109 -8.57 11.72 -8.24
N PHE A 110 -8.90 10.46 -8.52
CA PHE A 110 -7.93 9.36 -8.61
C PHE A 110 -7.83 8.78 -10.03
N SER A 111 -8.52 9.37 -10.99
CA SER A 111 -8.58 8.90 -12.38
C SER A 111 -7.22 9.03 -13.07
N THR A 112 -6.62 10.20 -12.99
CA THR A 112 -5.32 10.51 -13.60
C THR A 112 -4.36 11.13 -12.58
N ARG A 113 -3.07 11.05 -12.86
CA ARG A 113 -2.02 11.73 -12.10
C ARG A 113 -2.28 13.25 -11.99
N THR A 114 -2.65 13.85 -13.12
CA THR A 114 -2.98 15.27 -13.23
C THR A 114 -4.14 15.64 -12.32
N SER A 115 -5.27 14.93 -12.44
CA SER A 115 -6.45 15.15 -11.60
C SER A 115 -6.11 14.99 -10.12
N PHE A 116 -5.30 13.99 -9.77
CA PHE A 116 -4.89 13.77 -8.39
C PHE A 116 -4.04 14.90 -7.82
N GLN A 117 -3.00 15.34 -8.55
CA GLN A 117 -2.17 16.47 -8.13
C GLN A 117 -3.00 17.75 -7.98
N TYR A 118 -3.93 17.97 -8.91
CA TYR A 118 -4.91 19.04 -8.84
C TYR A 118 -5.78 18.98 -7.58
N SER A 119 -6.40 17.83 -7.28
CA SER A 119 -7.26 17.67 -6.10
C SER A 119 -6.50 17.89 -4.79
N VAL A 120 -5.25 17.43 -4.69
CA VAL A 120 -4.41 17.63 -3.50
C VAL A 120 -4.10 19.13 -3.29
N LEU A 121 -3.75 19.84 -4.37
CA LEU A 121 -3.41 21.27 -4.29
C LEU A 121 -4.64 22.16 -4.09
N LEU A 122 -5.78 21.78 -4.65
CA LEU A 122 -7.06 22.44 -4.40
C LEU A 122 -7.51 22.26 -2.94
N ASP A 123 -7.32 21.08 -2.35
CA ASP A 123 -7.58 20.84 -0.93
C ASP A 123 -6.67 21.69 -0.03
N LEU A 124 -5.38 21.82 -0.38
CA LEU A 124 -4.44 22.72 0.31
C LEU A 124 -4.86 24.19 0.22
N LEU A 125 -5.25 24.64 -0.98
CA LEU A 125 -5.71 26.01 -1.22
C LEU A 125 -7.00 26.32 -0.48
N SER A 126 -7.92 25.34 -0.44
CA SER A 126 -9.18 25.43 0.29
C SER A 126 -8.94 25.54 1.80
N LYS A 127 -8.03 24.73 2.34
CA LYS A 127 -7.69 24.69 3.77
C LYS A 127 -6.89 25.89 4.25
N ASP A 128 -6.16 26.54 3.36
CA ASP A 128 -5.52 27.85 3.57
C ASP A 128 -4.66 27.91 4.85
N ASP A 129 -3.86 26.86 5.08
CA ASP A 129 -3.15 26.61 6.33
C ASP A 129 -1.66 26.39 6.08
N PHE A 130 -0.82 27.26 6.65
CA PHE A 130 0.63 27.21 6.50
C PHE A 130 1.25 25.87 6.91
N LYS A 131 0.82 25.28 8.04
CA LYS A 131 1.39 24.03 8.54
C LYS A 131 1.10 22.86 7.60
N LYS A 132 -0.03 22.89 6.90
CA LYS A 132 -0.33 21.91 5.84
C LYS A 132 0.56 22.08 4.62
N TYR A 133 0.78 23.32 4.15
CA TYR A 133 1.74 23.59 3.07
C TYR A 133 3.16 23.17 3.46
N GLN A 134 3.60 23.52 4.66
CA GLN A 134 4.90 23.13 5.20
C GLN A 134 5.05 21.60 5.22
N SER A 135 4.05 20.88 5.73
CA SER A 135 4.06 19.41 5.76
C SER A 135 4.04 18.79 4.36
N PHE A 136 3.24 19.33 3.44
CA PHE A 136 3.23 18.90 2.03
C PHE A 136 4.59 19.10 1.36
N ILE A 137 5.27 20.22 1.62
CA ILE A 137 6.55 20.55 1.01
C ILE A 137 7.70 19.72 1.61
N SER A 138 7.75 19.59 2.93
CA SER A 138 8.87 18.97 3.66
C SER A 138 8.73 17.46 3.84
N SER A 139 7.52 16.91 3.70
CA SER A 139 7.20 15.51 3.91
C SER A 139 6.14 15.05 2.91
N TYR A 140 6.42 15.27 1.62
CA TYR A 140 5.46 15.09 0.53
C TYR A 140 4.79 13.71 0.52
N GLU A 141 5.58 12.63 0.50
CA GLU A 141 5.03 11.27 0.49
C GLU A 141 4.12 11.01 1.68
N LYS A 142 4.57 11.37 2.90
CA LYS A 142 3.78 11.19 4.12
C LYS A 142 2.49 12.00 4.09
N TYR A 143 2.55 13.25 3.63
CA TYR A 143 1.37 14.11 3.52
C TYR A 143 0.36 13.53 2.53
N VAL A 144 0.81 13.16 1.33
CA VAL A 144 -0.05 12.63 0.28
C VAL A 144 -0.64 11.29 0.68
N LYS A 145 0.12 10.37 1.27
CA LYS A 145 -0.42 9.09 1.78
C LYS A 145 -1.49 9.31 2.85
N LYS A 146 -1.27 10.27 3.76
CA LYS A 146 -2.30 10.68 4.75
C LYS A 146 -3.54 11.27 4.07
N TRP A 147 -3.37 12.05 3.01
CA TRP A 147 -4.48 12.60 2.23
C TRP A 147 -5.30 11.49 1.57
N ILE A 148 -4.63 10.53 0.91
CA ILE A 148 -5.27 9.35 0.30
C ILE A 148 -6.04 8.56 1.37
N PHE A 149 -5.41 8.27 2.50
CA PHE A 149 -6.05 7.57 3.61
C PHE A 149 -7.34 8.25 4.05
N ASN A 150 -7.29 9.55 4.30
CA ASN A 150 -8.47 10.31 4.74
C ASN A 150 -9.59 10.30 3.69
N LYS A 151 -9.23 10.33 2.40
CA LYS A 151 -10.21 10.23 1.29
C LYS A 151 -10.87 8.85 1.24
N ILE A 152 -10.10 7.77 1.37
CA ILE A 152 -10.63 6.41 1.48
C ILE A 152 -11.56 6.30 2.68
N VAL A 153 -11.11 6.69 3.87
CA VAL A 153 -11.93 6.64 5.09
C VAL A 153 -13.24 7.40 4.87
N ARG A 154 -13.19 8.63 4.37
CA ARG A 154 -14.40 9.43 4.10
C ARG A 154 -15.36 8.76 3.11
N HIS A 155 -14.85 8.16 2.03
CA HIS A 155 -15.68 7.48 1.01
C HIS A 155 -16.42 6.29 1.61
N PHE A 156 -15.72 5.48 2.41
CA PHE A 156 -16.25 4.23 2.96
C PHE A 156 -16.85 4.35 4.37
N SER A 157 -16.75 5.50 5.04
CA SER A 157 -17.39 5.73 6.34
C SER A 157 -18.91 5.89 6.24
N ASN A 158 -19.45 6.27 5.08
CA ASN A 158 -20.88 6.56 4.90
C ASN A 158 -21.70 5.38 4.36
N GLY A 159 -21.11 4.19 4.23
CA GLY A 159 -21.80 2.99 3.77
C GLY A 159 -21.13 1.71 4.23
N SER A 160 -21.91 0.65 4.43
CA SER A 160 -21.37 -0.71 4.52
C SER A 160 -20.73 -1.01 3.16
N THR A 161 -19.44 -1.33 3.13
CA THR A 161 -18.77 -1.83 1.94
C THR A 161 -19.55 -3.03 1.40
N THR A 162 -19.98 -2.95 0.14
CA THR A 162 -20.72 -4.01 -0.56
C THR A 162 -19.80 -5.18 -0.92
N PHE A 163 -18.48 -4.95 -0.92
CA PHE A 163 -17.47 -5.92 -1.34
C PHE A 163 -17.39 -7.14 -0.42
N GLU A 164 -17.36 -6.98 0.90
CA GLU A 164 -17.31 -8.15 1.81
C GLU A 164 -18.52 -9.05 1.62
N GLU A 165 -19.69 -8.45 1.44
CA GLU A 165 -20.93 -9.18 1.22
C GLU A 165 -20.89 -9.95 -0.11
N GLN A 166 -20.48 -9.27 -1.18
CA GLN A 166 -20.34 -9.89 -2.50
C GLN A 166 -19.33 -11.04 -2.47
N HIS A 167 -18.17 -10.85 -1.85
CA HIS A 167 -17.14 -11.89 -1.73
C HIS A 167 -17.56 -13.04 -0.84
N LEU A 168 -18.22 -12.76 0.28
CA LEU A 168 -18.76 -13.78 1.18
C LEU A 168 -19.80 -14.64 0.45
N GLN A 169 -20.76 -14.02 -0.23
CA GLN A 169 -21.78 -14.76 -0.99
C GLN A 169 -21.15 -15.56 -2.13
N SER A 170 -20.17 -14.97 -2.82
CA SER A 170 -19.39 -15.63 -3.86
C SER A 170 -18.65 -16.87 -3.32
N CYS A 171 -18.11 -16.80 -2.11
CA CYS A 171 -17.47 -17.94 -1.43
C CYS A 171 -18.48 -19.02 -1.05
N VAL A 172 -19.57 -18.66 -0.38
CA VAL A 172 -20.65 -19.59 0.01
C VAL A 172 -21.18 -20.34 -1.21
N ASN A 173 -21.45 -19.64 -2.30
CA ASN A 173 -21.90 -20.24 -3.55
C ASN A 173 -20.85 -21.21 -4.14
N SER A 174 -19.56 -20.84 -4.07
CA SER A 174 -18.47 -21.70 -4.57
C SER A 174 -18.33 -22.97 -3.74
N ILE A 175 -18.45 -22.86 -2.42
CA ILE A 175 -18.42 -24.01 -1.50
C ILE A 175 -19.61 -24.92 -1.75
N ASN A 176 -20.84 -24.38 -1.82
CA ASN A 176 -22.03 -25.17 -2.11
C ASN A 176 -21.93 -25.88 -3.47
N ASN A 177 -21.43 -25.20 -4.50
CA ASN A 177 -21.18 -25.83 -5.80
C ASN A 177 -20.13 -26.95 -5.73
N ALA A 178 -19.07 -26.78 -4.93
CA ALA A 178 -18.07 -27.82 -4.71
C ALA A 178 -18.66 -29.05 -4.01
N ILE A 179 -19.51 -28.84 -2.99
CA ILE A 179 -20.24 -29.91 -2.29
C ILE A 179 -21.14 -30.68 -3.26
N GLN A 180 -21.93 -29.98 -4.10
CA GLN A 180 -22.81 -30.65 -5.07
C GLN A 180 -22.03 -31.45 -6.10
N LYS A 181 -20.90 -30.94 -6.60
CA LYS A 181 -20.04 -31.69 -7.51
C LYS A 181 -19.43 -32.93 -6.84
N ALA A 182 -18.97 -32.80 -5.60
CA ALA A 182 -18.45 -33.93 -4.84
C ALA A 182 -19.51 -35.02 -4.59
N LYS A 183 -20.79 -34.66 -4.46
CA LYS A 183 -21.89 -35.65 -4.41
C LYS A 183 -22.05 -36.45 -5.70
N THR A 184 -21.79 -35.82 -6.86
CA THR A 184 -21.92 -36.49 -8.17
C THR A 184 -20.70 -37.34 -8.53
N GLU A 185 -19.53 -37.00 -8.00
CA GLU A 185 -18.30 -37.79 -8.15
C GLU A 185 -18.37 -38.95 -7.12
N LYS A 186 -18.44 -40.20 -7.58
CA LYS A 186 -18.50 -41.38 -6.70
C LYS A 186 -17.28 -41.42 -5.79
N CYS A 187 -17.41 -40.95 -4.56
CA CYS A 187 -16.35 -40.94 -3.55
C CYS A 187 -16.39 -42.25 -2.75
N ASP A 188 -15.23 -42.83 -2.46
CA ASP A 188 -15.16 -44.11 -1.74
C ASP A 188 -15.39 -43.93 -0.23
N ASN A 189 -15.02 -42.77 0.31
CA ASN A 189 -15.14 -42.43 1.72
C ASN A 189 -15.19 -40.91 1.95
N LEU A 190 -15.51 -40.50 3.18
CA LEU A 190 -15.58 -39.09 3.57
C LEU A 190 -14.29 -38.31 3.28
N LYS A 191 -13.13 -38.94 3.45
CA LYS A 191 -11.84 -38.30 3.16
C LYS A 191 -11.73 -37.92 1.68
N SER A 192 -12.01 -38.86 0.77
CA SER A 192 -12.01 -38.60 -0.67
C SER A 192 -13.03 -37.52 -1.06
N PHE A 193 -14.21 -37.51 -0.42
CA PHE A 193 -15.21 -36.47 -0.63
C PHE A 193 -14.68 -35.07 -0.28
N VAL A 194 -14.06 -34.93 0.90
CA VAL A 194 -13.52 -33.64 1.34
C VAL A 194 -12.31 -33.22 0.49
N GLU A 195 -11.46 -34.16 0.07
CA GLU A 195 -10.37 -33.88 -0.87
C GLU A 195 -10.89 -33.31 -2.20
N VAL A 196 -11.97 -33.89 -2.76
CA VAL A 196 -12.63 -33.35 -3.95
C VAL A 196 -13.15 -31.94 -3.70
N VAL A 197 -13.86 -31.70 -2.59
CA VAL A 197 -14.35 -30.36 -2.23
C VAL A 197 -13.19 -29.36 -2.16
N CYS A 198 -12.12 -29.69 -1.45
CA CYS A 198 -10.93 -28.83 -1.33
C CYS A 198 -10.26 -28.59 -2.69
N GLN A 199 -10.17 -29.61 -3.54
CA GLN A 199 -9.58 -29.50 -4.88
C GLN A 199 -10.39 -28.53 -5.76
N LYS A 200 -11.73 -28.59 -5.72
CA LYS A 200 -12.59 -27.65 -6.47
C LYS A 200 -12.50 -26.21 -5.95
N LEU A 201 -11.97 -26.00 -4.76
CA LEU A 201 -11.86 -24.68 -4.12
C LEU A 201 -10.44 -24.09 -4.20
N VAL A 202 -9.44 -24.82 -4.68
CA VAL A 202 -8.02 -24.42 -4.62
C VAL A 202 -7.73 -23.08 -5.30
N ASP A 203 -8.44 -22.78 -6.40
CA ASP A 203 -8.26 -21.53 -7.15
C ASP A 203 -8.82 -20.30 -6.41
N LYS A 204 -9.63 -20.52 -5.36
CA LYS A 204 -10.35 -19.46 -4.65
C LYS A 204 -10.01 -19.38 -3.17
N LEU A 205 -9.96 -20.51 -2.48
CA LEU A 205 -9.79 -20.58 -1.03
C LEU A 205 -8.51 -21.33 -0.68
N VAL A 206 -7.69 -20.72 0.17
CA VAL A 206 -6.50 -21.37 0.73
C VAL A 206 -6.89 -22.09 2.01
N ILE A 207 -7.14 -23.39 1.91
CA ILE A 207 -7.51 -24.24 3.06
C ILE A 207 -6.25 -24.85 3.68
N SER A 208 -6.11 -24.70 5.01
CA SER A 208 -4.96 -25.22 5.75
C SER A 208 -4.93 -26.75 5.77
N GLN A 209 -3.87 -27.34 5.23
CA GLN A 209 -3.65 -28.79 5.26
C GLN A 209 -3.45 -29.35 6.67
N ASP A 210 -2.92 -28.55 7.60
CA ASP A 210 -2.80 -28.96 9.00
C ASP A 210 -4.17 -29.02 9.69
N ALA A 211 -5.06 -28.06 9.41
CA ALA A 211 -6.43 -28.07 9.91
C ALA A 211 -7.22 -29.24 9.32
N LEU A 212 -7.02 -29.51 8.03
CA LEU A 212 -7.61 -30.65 7.32
C LEU A 212 -7.13 -32.00 7.90
N GLY A 213 -5.83 -32.14 8.14
CA GLY A 213 -5.26 -33.36 8.72
C GLY A 213 -5.78 -33.67 10.13
N ALA A 214 -6.01 -32.63 10.95
CA ALA A 214 -6.62 -32.78 12.27
C ALA A 214 -8.11 -33.14 12.22
N PHE A 215 -8.80 -32.82 11.12
CA PHE A 215 -10.21 -33.14 10.88
C PHE A 215 -10.42 -34.60 10.43
N MET A 216 -9.52 -35.12 9.58
CA MET A 216 -9.61 -36.40 8.86
C MET A 216 -9.54 -37.68 9.74
N ILE A 217 -9.60 -37.56 11.07
CA ILE A 217 -9.37 -38.70 11.96
C ILE A 217 -10.71 -39.37 12.28
N LEU A 218 -10.80 -40.65 11.89
CA LEU A 218 -11.85 -41.63 12.22
C LEU A 218 -13.28 -41.19 11.85
N ASN A 219 -13.80 -41.63 10.70
CA ASN A 219 -15.24 -41.69 10.54
C ASN A 219 -15.72 -42.64 9.43
N ASN A 220 -16.69 -43.49 9.77
CA ASN A 220 -17.54 -44.23 8.81
C ASN A 220 -18.84 -43.44 8.58
N ALA A 221 -18.74 -42.12 8.44
CA ALA A 221 -19.88 -41.24 8.23
C ALA A 221 -20.46 -41.40 6.83
N ASP A 222 -21.79 -41.38 6.75
CA ASP A 222 -22.51 -41.36 5.49
C ASP A 222 -22.23 -40.05 4.73
N GLN A 223 -21.87 -40.17 3.45
CA GLN A 223 -21.45 -39.04 2.64
C GLN A 223 -22.61 -38.11 2.31
N GLU A 224 -23.81 -38.65 2.08
CA GLU A 224 -24.98 -37.87 1.71
C GLU A 224 -25.46 -37.02 2.89
N GLN A 225 -25.53 -37.62 4.07
CA GLN A 225 -25.84 -36.95 5.33
C GLN A 225 -24.76 -35.93 5.69
N PHE A 226 -23.48 -36.25 5.56
CA PHE A 226 -22.39 -35.28 5.78
C PHE A 226 -22.51 -34.09 4.85
N ALA A 227 -22.76 -34.31 3.56
CA ALA A 227 -22.85 -33.24 2.59
C ALA A 227 -24.11 -32.37 2.80
N ARG A 228 -25.21 -32.93 3.32
CA ARG A 228 -26.38 -32.15 3.76
C ARG A 228 -26.01 -31.25 4.94
N TRP A 229 -25.45 -31.80 6.01
CA TRP A 229 -25.00 -31.02 7.16
C TRP A 229 -23.97 -29.96 6.80
N LEU A 230 -23.01 -30.28 5.93
CA LEU A 230 -22.00 -29.32 5.49
C LEU A 230 -22.63 -28.14 4.75
N THR A 231 -23.66 -28.38 3.93
CA THR A 231 -24.40 -27.30 3.27
C THR A 231 -25.12 -26.39 4.27
N GLU A 232 -25.70 -26.97 5.32
CA GLU A 232 -26.35 -26.25 6.42
C GLU A 232 -25.31 -25.42 7.20
N CYS A 233 -24.21 -26.03 7.65
CA CYS A 233 -23.13 -25.34 8.38
C CYS A 233 -22.51 -24.19 7.55
N VAL A 234 -22.30 -24.38 6.25
CA VAL A 234 -21.76 -23.34 5.36
C VAL A 234 -22.72 -22.15 5.23
N THR A 235 -24.03 -22.42 5.23
CA THR A 235 -25.06 -21.38 5.22
C THR A 235 -25.09 -20.62 6.55
N GLU A 236 -25.01 -21.32 7.67
CA GLU A 236 -24.99 -20.74 9.01
C GLU A 236 -23.72 -19.93 9.29
N MET A 237 -22.57 -20.37 8.76
CA MET A 237 -21.27 -19.67 8.83
C MET A 237 -21.34 -18.24 8.29
N ALA A 238 -22.19 -17.98 7.29
CA ALA A 238 -22.23 -16.69 6.60
C ALA A 238 -22.68 -15.55 7.53
N GLN A 239 -23.65 -15.76 8.42
CA GLN A 239 -24.20 -14.69 9.26
C GLN A 239 -23.17 -14.14 10.27
N PRO A 240 -22.46 -14.97 11.06
CA PRO A 240 -21.41 -14.48 11.96
C PRO A 240 -20.29 -13.73 11.23
N LEU A 241 -19.89 -14.19 10.04
CA LEU A 241 -18.89 -13.50 9.23
C LEU A 241 -19.39 -12.14 8.74
N ARG A 242 -20.62 -12.08 8.23
CA ARG A 242 -21.29 -10.84 7.82
C ARG A 242 -21.33 -9.82 8.96
N GLU A 243 -21.74 -10.25 10.15
CA GLU A 243 -21.75 -9.37 11.32
C GLU A 243 -20.35 -8.89 11.71
N LYS A 244 -19.35 -9.78 11.68
CA LYS A 244 -17.96 -9.45 11.97
C LYS A 244 -17.42 -8.38 11.01
N PHE A 245 -17.69 -8.53 9.71
CA PHE A 245 -17.28 -7.55 8.69
C PHE A 245 -18.00 -6.21 8.84
N LYS A 246 -19.27 -6.20 9.24
CA LYS A 246 -20.03 -4.97 9.52
C LYS A 246 -19.55 -4.22 10.76
N LYS A 247 -19.15 -4.95 11.81
CA LYS A 247 -18.66 -4.37 13.07
C LYS A 247 -17.26 -3.75 12.94
N THR A 248 -16.47 -4.19 11.96
CA THR A 248 -15.11 -3.68 11.75
C THR A 248 -15.17 -2.42 10.91
N ASP A 249 -14.64 -1.31 11.41
CA ASP A 249 -14.59 -0.05 10.66
C ASP A 249 -13.51 -0.06 9.57
N ILE A 250 -13.64 0.83 8.58
CA ILE A 250 -12.72 0.90 7.44
C ILE A 250 -11.27 1.18 7.87
N GLN A 251 -11.04 1.98 8.91
CA GLN A 251 -9.69 2.31 9.34
C GLN A 251 -9.00 1.09 9.95
N THR A 252 -9.70 0.30 10.76
CA THR A 252 -9.20 -0.98 11.27
C THR A 252 -8.95 -1.97 10.13
N LYS A 253 -9.85 -2.05 9.14
CA LYS A 253 -9.67 -2.90 7.95
C LYS A 253 -8.38 -2.54 7.20
N LEU A 254 -8.17 -1.26 6.89
CA LEU A 254 -7.01 -0.79 6.11
C LEU A 254 -5.65 -1.13 6.75
N GLN A 255 -5.61 -1.35 8.07
CA GLN A 255 -4.38 -1.73 8.77
C GLN A 255 -4.00 -3.21 8.59
N SER A 256 -4.98 -4.07 8.28
CA SER A 256 -4.81 -5.52 8.16
C SER A 256 -4.85 -6.05 6.72
N LEU A 257 -5.12 -5.19 5.72
CA LEU A 257 -5.17 -5.61 4.33
C LEU A 257 -3.80 -6.07 3.83
N HIS A 258 -3.80 -7.14 3.04
CA HIS A 258 -2.61 -7.68 2.40
C HIS A 258 -1.99 -6.67 1.41
N VAL A 259 -2.84 -6.07 0.58
CA VAL A 259 -2.47 -4.98 -0.33
C VAL A 259 -2.89 -3.67 0.33
N ASN A 260 -1.94 -2.74 0.51
CA ASN A 260 -2.20 -1.44 1.11
C ASN A 260 -2.70 -0.45 0.05
N PRO A 261 -3.98 -0.03 0.05
CA PRO A 261 -4.51 0.85 -0.99
C PRO A 261 -3.85 2.22 -1.04
N GLN A 262 -3.39 2.74 0.10
CA GLN A 262 -2.75 4.06 0.17
C GLN A 262 -1.42 4.06 -0.58
N ASN A 263 -0.63 3.00 -0.38
CA ASN A 263 0.67 2.84 -1.05
C ASN A 263 0.48 2.57 -2.54
N GLU A 264 -0.45 1.71 -2.92
CA GLU A 264 -0.71 1.40 -4.34
C GLU A 264 -1.21 2.63 -5.11
N LEU A 265 -2.18 3.36 -4.56
CA LEU A 265 -2.68 4.60 -5.17
C LEU A 265 -1.56 5.65 -5.25
N PHE A 266 -0.75 5.81 -4.19
CA PHE A 266 0.40 6.72 -4.22
C PHE A 266 1.39 6.34 -5.32
N ASN A 267 1.85 5.08 -5.35
CA ASN A 267 2.85 4.62 -6.32
C ASN A 267 2.35 4.76 -7.76
N THR A 268 1.07 4.49 -8.00
CA THR A 268 0.52 4.51 -9.35
C THR A 268 0.17 5.92 -9.83
N LEU A 269 -0.26 6.83 -8.94
CA LEU A 269 -0.63 8.20 -9.31
C LEU A 269 0.53 9.20 -9.22
N ILE A 270 1.46 8.99 -8.31
CA ILE A 270 2.59 9.90 -8.04
C ILE A 270 3.93 9.35 -8.52
N GLY A 271 4.13 8.03 -8.47
CA GLY A 271 5.40 7.39 -8.83
C GLY A 271 6.38 7.38 -7.67
N CYS A 272 7.63 7.77 -7.92
CA CYS A 272 8.73 7.62 -6.95
C CYS A 272 8.68 8.51 -5.69
N GLY A 273 7.81 9.53 -5.65
CA GLY A 273 7.71 10.45 -4.51
C GLY A 273 8.92 11.38 -4.27
N LYS A 274 10.02 11.24 -5.04
CA LYS A 274 11.19 12.13 -4.96
C LYS A 274 10.81 13.58 -5.29
N GLN A 275 11.55 14.53 -4.73
CA GLN A 275 11.30 15.96 -4.88
C GLN A 275 12.54 16.69 -5.38
N CYS A 276 12.35 17.71 -6.23
CA CYS A 276 13.43 18.53 -6.77
C CYS A 276 14.30 19.07 -5.62
N PRO A 277 15.64 18.96 -5.70
CA PRO A 277 16.53 19.34 -4.60
C PRO A 277 16.39 20.81 -4.21
N PHE A 278 16.07 21.68 -5.17
CA PHE A 278 16.02 23.13 -4.99
C PHE A 278 14.66 23.66 -4.53
N CYS A 279 13.57 23.30 -5.20
CA CYS A 279 12.24 23.85 -4.88
C CYS A 279 11.31 22.85 -4.21
N LYS A 280 11.74 21.58 -4.06
CA LYS A 280 10.94 20.48 -3.49
C LYS A 280 9.66 20.14 -4.29
N ALA A 281 9.53 20.59 -5.53
CA ALA A 281 8.45 20.14 -6.43
C ALA A 281 8.55 18.62 -6.67
N PRO A 282 7.44 17.87 -6.68
CA PRO A 282 7.48 16.42 -6.81
C PRO A 282 7.91 15.98 -8.22
N CYS A 283 8.61 14.86 -8.32
CA CYS A 283 9.02 14.25 -9.58
C CYS A 283 7.81 13.83 -10.40
N GLU A 284 7.82 14.15 -11.69
CA GLU A 284 6.79 13.85 -12.70
C GLU A 284 7.11 12.65 -13.59
N ALA A 285 8.30 12.07 -13.47
CA ALA A 285 8.61 10.81 -14.14
C ALA A 285 7.57 9.75 -13.76
N GLY A 286 7.00 9.08 -14.77
CA GLY A 286 5.95 8.09 -14.60
C GLY A 286 6.49 6.78 -14.05
N GLY A 287 5.69 6.11 -13.22
CA GLY A 287 6.07 4.86 -12.58
C GLY A 287 7.08 5.04 -11.42
N THR A 288 7.51 3.92 -10.86
CA THR A 288 8.51 3.87 -9.78
C THR A 288 9.91 3.55 -10.31
N ALA A 289 10.02 3.02 -11.53
CA ALA A 289 11.27 2.61 -12.15
C ALA A 289 11.69 3.62 -13.23
N HIS A 290 12.51 4.59 -12.82
CA HIS A 290 13.15 5.55 -13.73
C HIS A 290 14.48 6.01 -13.17
N THR A 291 15.41 6.36 -14.06
CA THR A 291 16.77 6.78 -13.72
C THR A 291 16.93 8.29 -13.59
N GLU A 292 16.15 9.08 -14.35
CA GLU A 292 16.15 10.54 -14.29
C GLU A 292 14.84 11.08 -13.69
N HIS A 293 14.96 11.99 -12.73
CA HIS A 293 13.86 12.74 -12.10
C HIS A 293 13.72 14.10 -12.77
N PHE A 294 12.49 14.51 -13.06
CA PHE A 294 12.21 15.84 -13.59
C PHE A 294 10.84 16.31 -13.10
N THR A 295 10.57 17.60 -13.25
CA THR A 295 9.25 18.20 -13.11
C THR A 295 9.16 19.34 -14.09
N SER A 296 8.01 19.46 -14.74
CA SER A 296 7.73 20.54 -15.68
C SER A 296 7.36 21.82 -14.93
N LEU A 297 6.86 21.69 -13.70
CA LEU A 297 6.31 22.78 -12.90
C LEU A 297 7.19 23.05 -11.67
N HIS A 298 8.27 23.78 -11.90
CA HIS A 298 9.07 24.29 -10.80
C HIS A 298 8.38 25.45 -10.07
N ARG A 299 8.53 25.47 -8.75
CA ARG A 299 8.02 26.51 -7.86
C ARG A 299 9.16 27.38 -7.29
N PRO A 300 8.87 28.53 -6.65
CA PRO A 300 9.89 29.38 -6.06
C PRO A 300 10.79 28.60 -5.10
N GLN A 301 12.10 28.81 -5.20
CA GLN A 301 13.10 28.10 -4.39
C GLN A 301 12.99 28.41 -2.89
N ALA A 302 12.37 29.53 -2.52
CA ALA A 302 11.98 29.88 -1.15
C ALA A 302 11.27 28.71 -0.45
N LEU A 303 10.37 28.02 -1.15
CA LEU A 303 9.64 26.86 -0.63
C LEU A 303 10.56 25.67 -0.33
N GLY A 304 11.69 25.57 -1.04
CA GLY A 304 12.74 24.59 -0.78
C GLY A 304 13.81 25.04 0.22
N ARG A 305 13.55 26.12 0.99
CA ARG A 305 14.44 26.69 2.02
C ARG A 305 15.64 27.49 1.49
N TYR A 306 15.69 27.79 0.18
CA TYR A 306 16.76 28.58 -0.39
C TYR A 306 16.57 30.08 -0.11
N ARG A 307 17.66 30.73 0.27
CA ARG A 307 17.74 32.16 0.58
C ARG A 307 19.00 32.78 -0.01
N ARG A 308 18.97 34.09 -0.25
CA ARG A 308 20.14 34.85 -0.71
C ARG A 308 21.15 34.96 0.43
N SER A 309 22.41 34.62 0.19
CA SER A 309 23.47 34.66 1.20
C SER A 309 23.69 36.05 1.81
N ALA A 310 23.75 37.09 0.98
CA ALA A 310 24.02 38.45 1.44
C ALA A 310 22.89 39.03 2.30
N THR A 311 21.64 38.83 1.90
CA THR A 311 20.49 39.46 2.56
C THR A 311 19.77 38.54 3.55
N GLN A 312 20.04 37.23 3.49
CA GLN A 312 19.31 36.16 4.18
C GLN A 312 17.82 36.08 3.80
N LYS A 313 17.38 36.80 2.76
CA LYS A 313 15.98 36.79 2.29
C LYS A 313 15.67 35.55 1.46
N LEU A 314 14.47 35.01 1.61
CA LEU A 314 13.97 33.88 0.81
C LEU A 314 14.03 34.17 -0.71
N CYS A 315 14.38 33.15 -1.50
CA CYS A 315 14.63 33.27 -2.94
C CYS A 315 13.36 33.03 -3.77
N ILE A 316 12.86 34.05 -4.47
CA ILE A 316 11.66 33.91 -5.32
C ILE A 316 11.92 33.28 -6.69
N ASN A 317 13.19 33.08 -7.07
CA ASN A 317 13.55 32.50 -8.36
C ASN A 317 13.05 31.05 -8.47
N ILE A 318 12.77 30.60 -9.69
CA ILE A 318 12.50 29.19 -9.99
C ILE A 318 13.77 28.46 -10.41
N CYS A 319 13.73 27.12 -10.41
CA CYS A 319 14.87 26.27 -10.76
C CYS A 319 15.33 26.47 -12.20
N SER A 320 14.39 26.51 -13.16
CA SER A 320 14.69 26.66 -14.59
C SER A 320 15.50 27.93 -14.88
N SER A 321 15.08 29.08 -14.32
CA SER A 321 15.80 30.34 -14.47
C SER A 321 17.18 30.31 -13.80
N SER A 322 17.28 29.67 -12.63
CA SER A 322 18.55 29.57 -11.90
C SER A 322 19.59 28.74 -12.64
N VAL A 323 19.21 27.56 -13.18
CA VAL A 323 20.13 26.68 -13.93
C VAL A 323 20.59 27.27 -15.26
N ASN A 324 19.90 28.29 -15.78
CA ASN A 324 20.30 29.02 -16.98
C ASN A 324 21.09 30.31 -16.70
N SER A 325 21.30 30.66 -15.43
CA SER A 325 22.00 31.89 -15.02
C SER A 325 23.42 31.60 -14.51
N ASP A 326 24.21 32.66 -14.30
CA ASP A 326 25.56 32.56 -13.69
C ASP A 326 25.54 32.55 -12.16
N ILE A 327 24.36 32.41 -11.55
CA ILE A 327 24.24 32.34 -10.10
C ILE A 327 24.73 30.97 -9.59
N SER A 328 25.16 30.96 -8.33
CA SER A 328 25.61 29.76 -7.63
C SER A 328 24.68 29.42 -6.46
N PHE A 329 24.70 28.18 -6.03
CA PHE A 329 24.06 27.72 -4.79
C PHE A 329 25.09 27.16 -3.83
N HIS A 330 24.75 27.10 -2.56
CA HIS A 330 25.46 26.30 -1.58
C HIS A 330 24.41 25.64 -0.68
N CYS A 331 24.67 24.41 -0.29
CA CYS A 331 23.83 23.65 0.61
C CYS A 331 24.69 22.59 1.31
N ARG A 332 24.06 21.82 2.20
CA ARG A 332 24.73 20.70 2.85
C ARG A 332 25.33 19.69 1.86
N ASP A 333 24.66 19.47 0.73
CA ASP A 333 25.12 18.52 -0.30
C ASP A 333 26.36 19.03 -1.05
N THR A 334 26.63 20.35 -1.01
CA THR A 334 27.87 20.95 -1.51
C THR A 334 28.91 21.20 -0.41
N ASN A 335 28.74 20.61 0.79
CA ASN A 335 29.54 20.92 1.98
C ASN A 335 29.61 22.44 2.27
N ASP A 336 28.48 23.12 2.05
CA ASP A 336 28.32 24.57 2.17
C ASP A 336 29.25 25.40 1.25
N GLN A 337 29.85 24.77 0.22
CA GLN A 337 30.63 25.45 -0.81
C GLN A 337 29.74 25.97 -1.94
N TRP A 338 30.15 27.09 -2.54
CA TRP A 338 29.47 27.65 -3.70
C TRP A 338 29.70 26.78 -4.94
N HIS A 339 28.59 26.38 -5.56
CA HIS A 339 28.54 25.59 -6.78
C HIS A 339 27.66 26.27 -7.84
N PRO A 340 28.11 26.41 -9.09
CA PRO A 340 27.30 27.00 -10.14
C PRO A 340 26.02 26.22 -10.40
N TYR A 341 24.87 26.89 -10.51
CA TYR A 341 23.61 26.20 -10.87
C TYR A 341 23.69 25.52 -12.24
N LYS A 342 24.44 26.08 -13.21
CA LYS A 342 24.70 25.45 -14.52
C LYS A 342 25.37 24.06 -14.41
N ARG A 343 26.07 23.79 -13.31
CA ARG A 343 26.77 22.53 -13.03
C ARG A 343 26.09 21.71 -11.94
N TYR A 344 24.81 21.94 -11.68
CA TYR A 344 24.08 21.27 -10.59
C TYR A 344 24.10 19.73 -10.68
N ARG A 345 24.20 19.17 -11.90
CA ARG A 345 24.26 17.71 -12.14
C ARG A 345 25.50 17.03 -11.53
N GLU A 346 26.54 17.78 -11.19
CA GLU A 346 27.70 17.23 -10.46
C GLU A 346 27.34 16.84 -9.02
N ILE A 347 26.29 17.46 -8.47
CA ILE A 347 25.75 17.19 -7.13
C ILE A 347 24.49 16.32 -7.22
N TYR A 348 23.66 16.57 -8.23
CA TYR A 348 22.38 15.87 -8.44
C TYR A 348 22.32 15.26 -9.86
N PRO A 349 23.10 14.19 -10.13
CA PRO A 349 23.23 13.63 -11.48
C PRO A 349 21.93 13.00 -12.00
N ASP A 350 21.06 12.54 -11.10
CA ASP A 350 19.77 11.93 -11.42
C ASP A 350 18.65 12.96 -11.66
N TRP A 351 18.91 14.27 -11.51
CA TRP A 351 17.90 15.31 -11.76
C TRP A 351 18.08 16.01 -13.11
N LYS A 352 16.99 16.11 -13.87
CA LYS A 352 16.87 16.90 -15.08
C LYS A 352 15.96 18.10 -14.83
N ILE A 353 16.57 19.29 -14.78
CA ILE A 353 15.89 20.58 -14.69
C ILE A 353 15.99 21.21 -16.07
N PRO A 354 14.94 21.14 -16.90
CA PRO A 354 14.98 21.75 -18.22
C PRO A 354 15.05 23.27 -18.08
N PRO A 355 15.76 23.97 -18.98
CA PRO A 355 15.80 25.43 -19.02
C PRO A 355 14.49 26.05 -19.56
N ASP A 356 13.35 25.35 -19.46
CA ASP A 356 12.10 25.62 -20.20
C ASP A 356 11.57 27.08 -20.09
N ALA A 357 10.85 27.50 -21.13
CA ALA A 357 10.62 28.88 -21.58
C ALA A 357 9.69 29.74 -20.70
N SER A 358 8.95 29.15 -19.75
CA SER A 358 8.18 29.94 -18.78
C SER A 358 9.09 30.36 -17.62
N LEU A 359 9.69 31.55 -17.74
CA LEU A 359 10.61 32.12 -16.73
C LEU A 359 9.94 32.45 -15.37
N GLN A 360 8.69 32.03 -15.14
CA GLN A 360 7.85 32.46 -14.03
C GLN A 360 7.21 31.26 -13.32
N ALA A 361 7.13 31.32 -11.99
CA ALA A 361 6.34 30.38 -11.20
C ALA A 361 4.85 30.45 -11.56
N SER A 362 4.09 29.36 -11.36
CA SER A 362 2.63 29.40 -11.49
C SER A 362 2.02 30.36 -10.48
N ASP A 363 0.91 31.02 -10.85
CA ASP A 363 0.24 31.99 -9.97
C ASP A 363 -0.22 31.36 -8.65
N TYR A 364 -0.50 30.05 -8.65
CA TYR A 364 -0.70 29.27 -7.42
C TYR A 364 0.47 29.41 -6.43
N TRP A 365 1.70 29.10 -6.84
CA TRP A 365 2.84 29.14 -5.91
C TRP A 365 3.31 30.56 -5.61
N LYS A 366 3.05 31.51 -6.52
CA LYS A 366 3.23 32.95 -6.24
C LYS A 366 2.29 33.40 -5.12
N TYR A 367 1.00 33.06 -5.22
CA TYR A 367 -0.01 33.34 -4.19
C TYR A 367 0.38 32.72 -2.84
N VAL A 368 0.75 31.43 -2.82
CA VAL A 368 1.13 30.73 -1.58
C VAL A 368 2.34 31.40 -0.92
N LEU A 369 3.38 31.74 -1.69
CA LEU A 369 4.56 32.40 -1.13
C LEU A 369 4.27 33.83 -0.68
N ALA A 370 3.48 34.60 -1.46
CA ALA A 370 3.09 35.96 -1.09
C ALA A 370 2.29 35.98 0.22
N LYS A 371 1.39 35.01 0.39
CA LYS A 371 0.53 34.90 1.55
C LYS A 371 1.25 34.49 2.82
N PHE A 372 2.10 33.45 2.73
CA PHE A 372 2.77 32.86 3.90
C PHE A 372 4.25 33.25 4.01
N ASN A 373 4.62 34.40 3.46
CA ASN A 373 6.02 34.83 3.32
C ASN A 373 6.75 34.88 4.67
N ASP A 374 6.10 35.48 5.67
CA ASP A 374 6.66 35.67 7.01
C ASP A 374 6.74 34.34 7.77
N GLU A 375 5.72 33.48 7.62
CA GLU A 375 5.71 32.15 8.24
C GLU A 375 6.78 31.23 7.65
N PHE A 376 6.98 31.24 6.32
CA PHE A 376 8.08 30.54 5.68
C PHE A 376 9.44 31.07 6.16
N ALA A 377 9.58 32.39 6.29
CA ALA A 377 10.81 33.00 6.76
C ALA A 377 11.13 32.59 8.20
N ALA A 378 10.14 32.64 9.09
CA ALA A 378 10.28 32.21 10.48
C ALA A 378 10.64 30.72 10.59
N GLU A 379 9.91 29.84 9.89
CA GLU A 379 10.15 28.39 9.91
C GLU A 379 11.54 28.01 9.38
N TYR A 380 12.10 28.78 8.45
CA TYR A 380 13.40 28.51 7.83
C TYR A 380 14.55 29.33 8.43
N ASN A 381 14.31 30.08 9.52
CA ASN A 381 15.28 31.00 10.12
C ASN A 381 15.91 31.94 9.07
N ALA A 382 15.07 32.49 8.20
CA ALA A 382 15.42 33.38 7.10
C ALA A 382 14.69 34.72 7.25
N LYS A 383 15.04 35.70 6.41
CA LYS A 383 14.24 36.92 6.25
C LYS A 383 13.16 36.73 5.19
N PRO A 384 12.02 37.42 5.29
CA PRO A 384 10.98 37.39 4.26
C PRO A 384 11.52 37.71 2.87
N ALA A 385 10.95 37.07 1.86
CA ALA A 385 11.27 37.36 0.46
C ALA A 385 10.79 38.78 0.09
N ASP A 386 11.49 39.39 -0.87
CA ASP A 386 11.01 40.60 -1.54
C ASP A 386 9.94 40.19 -2.59
N ILE A 387 8.69 40.10 -2.13
CA ILE A 387 7.55 39.69 -2.97
C ILE A 387 7.16 40.84 -3.92
N PRO A 388 7.16 40.63 -5.25
CA PRO A 388 6.69 41.62 -6.22
C PRO A 388 5.23 42.01 -5.97
N GLU A 389 4.86 43.27 -6.21
CA GLU A 389 3.49 43.75 -5.97
C GLU A 389 2.46 42.95 -6.76
N ALA A 390 2.78 42.60 -8.00
CA ALA A 390 1.94 41.75 -8.85
C ALA A 390 1.61 40.38 -8.23
N TRP A 391 2.44 39.84 -7.33
CA TRP A 391 2.14 38.57 -6.64
C TRP A 391 1.16 38.75 -5.50
N LYS A 392 1.17 39.92 -4.86
CA LYS A 392 0.24 40.27 -3.77
C LYS A 392 -1.18 40.53 -4.28
N GLU A 393 -1.31 40.92 -5.54
CA GLU A 393 -2.58 41.12 -6.24
C GLU A 393 -3.22 39.81 -6.75
N ILE A 394 -2.52 38.67 -6.64
CA ILE A 394 -3.07 37.37 -7.03
C ILE A 394 -4.13 36.98 -5.99
N THR A 395 -5.36 36.76 -6.44
CA THR A 395 -6.44 36.28 -5.58
C THR A 395 -6.44 34.76 -5.50
N LYS A 396 -7.13 34.19 -4.51
CA LYS A 396 -7.29 32.74 -4.37
C LYS A 396 -7.93 32.12 -5.62
N GLU A 397 -8.87 32.82 -6.24
CA GLU A 397 -9.58 32.39 -7.46
C GLU A 397 -8.64 32.38 -8.66
N LYS A 398 -7.77 33.40 -8.80
CA LYS A 398 -6.73 33.41 -9.85
C LYS A 398 -5.72 32.29 -9.64
N ALA A 399 -5.32 32.04 -8.39
CA ALA A 399 -4.44 30.93 -8.04
C ALA A 399 -5.05 29.57 -8.44
N GLU A 400 -6.34 29.34 -8.16
CA GLU A 400 -7.07 28.15 -8.59
C GLU A 400 -7.15 28.04 -10.12
N ALA A 401 -7.56 29.12 -10.80
CA ALA A 401 -7.73 29.15 -12.26
C ALA A 401 -6.43 28.86 -13.01
N SER A 402 -5.31 29.46 -12.58
CA SER A 402 -3.99 29.21 -13.18
C SER A 402 -3.61 27.73 -13.16
N PHE A 403 -4.09 27.00 -12.15
CA PHE A 403 -3.82 25.58 -11.98
C PHE A 403 -4.71 24.72 -12.89
N LYS A 404 -5.97 25.09 -13.11
CA LYS A 404 -6.84 24.42 -14.11
C LYS A 404 -6.27 24.51 -15.51
N GLU A 405 -5.79 25.68 -15.91
CA GLU A 405 -5.18 25.92 -17.22
C GLU A 405 -3.89 25.13 -17.40
N THR A 406 -3.02 25.11 -16.38
CA THR A 406 -1.73 24.40 -16.41
C THR A 406 -1.91 22.88 -16.58
N PHE A 407 -3.00 22.32 -16.06
CA PHE A 407 -3.27 20.88 -16.08
C PHE A 407 -4.26 20.45 -17.17
N LEU A 408 -4.72 21.38 -18.03
CA LEU A 408 -5.69 21.14 -19.09
C LEU A 408 -6.95 20.39 -18.61
N ILE A 409 -7.34 20.63 -17.35
CA ILE A 409 -8.56 20.02 -16.78
C ILE A 409 -9.74 20.82 -17.32
N LYS A 410 -10.52 20.19 -18.21
CA LYS A 410 -11.70 20.78 -18.86
C LYS A 410 -12.90 20.86 -17.95
#